data_AF-A0A8X6NP36-F1
#
_entry.id   AF-A0A8X6NP36-F1
#
_cell.length_a   1.000
_cell.length_b   1.000
_cell.length_c   1.000
_cell.angle_alpha   90.00
_cell.angle_beta   90.00
_cell.angle_gamma   90.00
#
_symmetry.space_group_name_H-M   'P 1'
#
loop_
_entity.id
_entity.type
_entity.pdbx_description
1 polymer ?
#
loop_
_entity_poly.entity_id
_entity_poly.type
_entity_poly.pdbx_seq_one_letter_code
_entity_poly.pdbx_strand_id
1 'polypeptide(L)' 'WQDNARPSTAHNTIKTINRLCYETQENPPYSPRLAPSHFSRFRPFEEALRDHGFDSEIEVTKAVQKRFHD' A
#
# COMPACT_ATOMS: atom_id res chain seq x y z
N TRP A 1 8.42 4.50 -3.96
CA TRP A 1 7.94 5.31 -2.82
C TRP A 1 7.28 4.38 -1.80
N GLN A 2 7.82 4.32 -0.58
CA GLN A 2 7.37 3.48 0.53
C GLN A 2 7.27 4.35 1.79
N ASP A 3 6.60 3.86 2.83
CA ASP A 3 6.54 4.55 4.13
C ASP A 3 7.67 4.14 5.07
N ASN A 4 7.81 4.88 6.18
CA ASN A 4 8.81 4.59 7.22
C ASN A 4 8.27 3.58 8.25
N ALA A 5 7.41 2.64 7.85
CA ALA A 5 6.97 1.58 8.76
C ALA A 5 8.17 0.73 9.20
N ARG A 6 8.13 0.20 10.43
CA ARG A 6 9.25 -0.58 10.99
C ARG A 6 9.74 -1.74 10.08
N PRO A 7 8.87 -2.48 9.37
CA PRO A 7 9.32 -3.48 8.40
C PRO A 7 10.02 -2.88 7.18
N SER A 8 9.57 -1.73 6.68
CA SER A 8 10.14 -1.01 5.53
C SER A 8 11.58 -0.55 5.82
N THR A 9 11.83 -0.05 7.03
CA THR A 9 13.15 0.46 7.47
C THR A 9 14.03 -0.59 8.17
N ALA A 10 13.61 -1.86 8.22
CA ALA A 10 14.37 -2.91 8.90
C ALA A 10 15.67 -3.24 8.14
N HIS A 11 16.73 -3.61 8.89
CA HIS A 11 18.05 -3.91 8.30
C HIS A 11 18.01 -4.95 7.18
N ASN A 12 17.23 -6.02 7.36
CA ASN A 12 17.08 -7.08 6.35
C ASN A 12 16.37 -6.56 5.07
N THR A 13 15.41 -5.65 5.22
CA THR A 13 14.68 -5.01 4.12
C THR A 13 15.61 -4.09 3.33
N ILE A 14 16.33 -3.19 4.01
CA ILE A 14 17.33 -2.30 3.40
C ILE A 14 18.41 -3.10 2.67
N LYS A 15 18.93 -4.17 3.29
CA LYS A 15 19.91 -5.07 2.65
C LYS A 15 19.35 -5.73 1.39
N THR A 16 18.05 -6.04 1.36
CA THR A 16 17.37 -6.63 0.21
C THR A 16 17.14 -5.61 -0.91
N ILE A 17 16.70 -4.40 -0.57
CA ILE A 17 16.56 -3.26 -1.50
C ILE A 17 17.92 -2.96 -2.17
N ASN A 18 18.98 -2.85 -1.38
CA ASN A 18 20.33 -2.61 -1.90
C ASN A 18 20.84 -3.74 -2.80
N ARG A 19 20.55 -5.01 -2.46
CA ARG A 19 20.89 -6.17 -3.31
C ARG A 19 20.14 -6.17 -4.65
N LEU A 20 18.94 -5.61 -4.68
CA LEU A 20 18.12 -5.45 -5.88
C LEU A 20 18.44 -4.15 -6.66
N CYS A 21 19.43 -3.36 -6.20
CA CYS A 21 19.82 -2.08 -6.77
C CYS A 21 18.67 -1.05 -6.87
N TYR A 22 17.67 -1.13 -5.97
CA TYR A 22 16.60 -0.14 -5.90
C TYR A 22 17.01 1.09 -5.09
N GLU A 23 16.69 2.27 -5.60
CA GLU A 23 16.79 3.52 -4.85
C GLU A 23 15.61 3.67 -3.88
N THR A 24 15.90 4.09 -2.65
CA THR A 24 14.86 4.40 -1.65
C THR A 24 14.66 5.91 -1.59
N GLN A 25 13.57 6.40 -2.17
CA GLN A 25 13.19 7.81 -2.05
C GLN A 25 12.80 8.12 -0.59
N GLU A 26 13.36 9.21 -0.05
CA GLU A 26 13.01 9.71 1.29
C GLU A 26 11.51 10.02 1.41
N ASN A 27 10.94 9.70 2.58
CA ASN A 27 9.55 9.97 2.90
C ASN A 27 9.46 10.66 4.27
N PRO A 28 8.91 11.87 4.39
CA PRO A 28 8.72 12.51 5.69
C PRO A 28 7.70 11.73 6.56
N PRO A 29 7.89 11.68 7.89
CA PRO A 29 6.92 11.06 8.80
C PRO A 29 5.50 11.60 8.61
N TYR A 30 4.50 10.74 8.87
CA TYR A 30 3.07 11.10 8.85
C TYR A 30 2.59 11.82 7.57
N SER A 31 3.10 11.41 6.40
CA SER A 31 2.81 12.08 5.12
C SER A 31 1.95 11.25 4.13
N PRO A 32 0.76 10.76 4.52
CA PRO A 32 -0.11 9.96 3.64
C PRO A 32 -0.68 10.75 2.45
N ARG A 33 -0.58 12.09 2.47
CA ARG A 33 -1.00 12.94 1.34
C ARG A 33 0.01 13.00 0.19
N LEU A 34 1.27 12.60 0.40
CA LEU A 34 2.31 12.66 -0.64
C LEU A 34 2.28 11.42 -1.54
N ALA A 35 2.16 10.22 -0.96
CA ALA A 35 0.92 9.46 -1.06
C ALA A 35 0.43 8.83 -2.38
N PRO A 36 1.21 8.46 -3.42
CA PRO A 36 0.60 8.04 -4.70
C PRO A 36 -0.28 6.78 -4.60
N SER A 37 -0.03 5.91 -3.62
CA SER A 37 -0.93 4.81 -3.25
C SER A 37 -2.15 5.31 -2.46
N HIS A 38 -1.95 6.07 -1.39
CA HIS A 38 -3.01 6.46 -0.46
C HIS A 38 -3.98 7.50 -1.03
N PHE A 39 -3.50 8.56 -1.69
CA PHE A 39 -4.37 9.63 -2.19
C PHE A 39 -5.08 9.25 -3.48
N SER A 40 -4.43 8.49 -4.37
CA SER A 40 -4.96 8.20 -5.71
C SER A 40 -5.62 6.83 -5.84
N ARG A 41 -5.16 5.81 -5.11
CA ARG A 41 -5.64 4.42 -5.27
C ARG A 41 -6.51 3.99 -4.09
N PHE A 42 -6.02 4.13 -2.86
CA PHE A 42 -6.77 3.64 -1.69
C PHE A 42 -8.01 4.48 -1.37
N ARG A 43 -7.98 5.80 -1.61
CA ARG A 43 -9.17 6.66 -1.46
C ARG A 43 -10.39 6.20 -2.30
N PRO A 44 -10.28 5.98 -3.62
CA PRO A 44 -11.38 5.39 -4.40
C PRO A 44 -11.75 3.93 -4.05
N PHE A 45 -10.86 3.18 -3.40
CA PHE A 45 -11.16 1.86 -2.85
C PHE A 45 -11.98 1.99 -1.56
N GLU A 46 -11.56 2.82 -0.60
CA GLU A 46 -12.28 3.12 0.64
C GLU A 46 -13.69 3.65 0.37
N GLU A 47 -13.86 4.47 -0.67
CA GLU A 47 -15.17 4.98 -1.09
C GLU A 47 -16.05 3.87 -1.68
N ALA A 48 -15.51 2.97 -2.50
CA ALA A 48 -16.27 1.86 -3.10
C ALA A 48 -16.60 0.72 -2.12
N LEU A 49 -15.74 0.49 -1.12
CA LEU A 49 -15.88 -0.60 -0.14
C LEU A 49 -16.59 -0.17 1.16
N ARG A 50 -16.86 1.14 1.34
CA ARG A 50 -17.36 1.74 2.59
C ARG A 50 -18.56 1.03 3.22
N ASP A 51 -19.53 0.66 2.39
CA ASP A 51 -20.82 0.11 2.82
C ASP A 51 -20.93 -1.41 2.60
N HIS A 52 -19.81 -2.08 2.30
CA HIS A 52 -19.75 -3.53 2.09
C HIS A 52 -19.27 -4.25 3.35
N GLY A 53 -20.12 -5.10 3.92
CA GLY A 53 -19.72 -6.14 4.86
C GLY A 53 -19.14 -7.34 4.09
N PHE A 54 -18.10 -7.97 4.63
CA PHE A 54 -17.46 -9.14 4.05
C PHE A 54 -17.49 -10.30 5.03
N ASP A 55 -18.04 -11.44 4.63
CA ASP A 55 -18.15 -12.64 5.47
C ASP A 55 -16.91 -13.55 5.39
N SER A 56 -16.01 -13.30 4.41
CA SER A 56 -14.79 -14.10 4.23
C SER A 56 -13.65 -13.36 3.52
N GLU A 57 -12.42 -13.80 3.79
CA GLU A 57 -11.20 -13.35 3.08
C GLU A 57 -11.26 -13.59 1.56
N ILE A 58 -11.94 -14.66 1.13
CA ILE A 58 -12.15 -14.99 -0.28
C ILE A 58 -12.98 -13.89 -0.98
N GLU A 59 -13.97 -13.36 -0.29
CA GLU A 59 -14.83 -12.28 -0.79
C GLU A 59 -14.07 -10.96 -0.90
N VAL A 60 -13.31 -10.60 0.16
CA VAL A 60 -12.39 -9.45 0.16
C VAL A 60 -11.41 -9.54 -1.02
N THR A 61 -10.79 -10.71 -1.21
CA THR A 61 -9.83 -10.95 -2.30
C THR A 61 -10.45 -10.73 -3.67
N LYS A 62 -11.67 -11.23 -3.90
CA LYS A 62 -12.41 -11.03 -5.16
C LYS A 62 -12.76 -9.57 -5.39
N ALA A 63 -13.24 -8.86 -4.37
CA ALA A 63 -13.57 -7.44 -4.45
C ALA A 63 -12.34 -6.58 -4.80
N VAL A 64 -11.21 -6.87 -4.15
CA VAL A 64 -9.92 -6.23 -4.41
C VAL A 64 -9.42 -6.52 -5.83
N GLN A 65 -9.43 -7.78 -6.27
CA GLN A 65 -9.03 -8.17 -7.62
C GLN A 65 -9.85 -7.47 -8.70
N LYS A 66 -11.19 -7.51 -8.58
CA LYS A 66 -12.09 -6.82 -9.52
C LYS A 66 -11.71 -5.34 -9.66
N ARG A 67 -11.52 -4.64 -8.54
CA ARG A 67 -11.22 -3.20 -8.51
C ARG A 67 -9.83 -2.82 -9.06
N PHE A 68 -8.92 -3.79 -9.24
CA PHE A 68 -7.65 -3.60 -9.95
C PHE A 68 -7.74 -3.87 -11.48
N HIS A 69 -8.85 -4.43 -11.95
CA HIS A 69 -9.11 -4.73 -13.37
C HIS A 69 -10.19 -3.83 -14.00
N ASP A 70 -10.91 -3.04 -13.17
CA ASP A 70 -11.83 -1.96 -13.55
C ASP A 70 -11.10 -0.62 -13.79
#